data_AF-A0A089LUX2-F1
#
_entry.id   AF-A0A089LUX2-F1
#
_cell.length_a   1.000
_cell.length_b   1.000
_cell.length_c   1.000
_cell.angle_alpha   90.00
_cell.angle_beta   90.00
_cell.angle_gamma   90.00
#
_symmetry.space_group_name_H-M   'P 1'
#
loop_
_entity.id
_entity.type
_entity.pdbx_description
1 polymer ?
#
loop_
_entity_poly.entity_id
_entity_poly.type
_entity_poly.pdbx_seq_one_letter_code
_entity_poly.pdbx_strand_id
1 'polypeptide(L)'
;MEFNEAQILVLSRLSVGKVPELNEFNSLLEEDTVPAKWQELAAYIYQLEKEGYLKVPSSCFATGGSKHPVYDNNVRVIWFEGMRLTPKGMRTVETDSY
;
A
#
# COMPACT_ATOMS: atom_id res chain seq x y z
N MET A 1 7.89 4.22 14.78
CA MET A 1 6.78 3.43 14.20
C MET A 1 7.39 2.16 13.68
N GLU A 2 6.78 1.02 13.99
CA GLU A 2 7.16 -0.26 13.39
C GLU A 2 6.28 -0.48 12.16
N PHE A 3 6.89 -0.83 11.04
CA PHE A 3 6.15 -1.18 9.83
C PHE A 3 5.72 -2.64 9.92
N ASN A 4 4.50 -2.94 9.46
CA ASN A 4 4.10 -4.33 9.27
C ASN A 4 4.71 -4.89 7.97
N GLU A 5 4.68 -6.22 7.82
CA GLU A 5 5.29 -6.90 6.67
C GLU A 5 4.69 -6.48 5.33
N ALA A 6 3.39 -6.17 5.27
CA ALA A 6 2.73 -5.67 4.07
C ALA A 6 3.23 -4.26 3.67
N GLN A 7 3.44 -3.37 4.64
CA GLN A 7 4.02 -2.05 4.41
C GLN A 7 5.47 -2.16 3.91
N ILE A 8 6.27 -3.04 4.52
CA ILE A 8 7.65 -3.31 4.10
C ILE A 8 7.67 -3.84 2.66
N LEU A 9 6.75 -4.75 2.31
CA LEU A 9 6.64 -5.28 0.96
C LEU A 9 6.31 -4.18 -0.07
N VAL A 10 5.38 -3.27 0.25
CA VAL A 10 5.07 -2.12 -0.62
C VAL A 10 6.31 -1.24 -0.82
N LEU A 11 6.99 -0.87 0.26
CA LEU A 11 8.16 0.01 0.20
C LEU A 11 9.32 -0.64 -0.57
N SER A 12 9.61 -1.91 -0.33
CA SER A 12 10.71 -2.66 -0.96
C SER A 12 10.47 -2.90 -2.45
N ARG A 13 9.24 -3.19 -2.88
CA ARG A 13 8.91 -3.35 -4.31
C ARG A 13 9.04 -2.02 -5.05
N LEU A 14 8.50 -0.94 -4.48
CA LEU A 14 8.57 0.39 -5.10
C LEU A 14 10.01 0.94 -5.14
N SER A 15 10.89 0.58 -4.20
CA SER A 15 12.29 1.04 -4.21
C SER A 15 13.08 0.50 -5.40
N VAL A 16 12.75 -0.71 -5.87
CA VAL A 16 13.35 -1.33 -7.05
C VAL A 16 12.53 -1.10 -8.32
N GLY A 17 11.54 -0.20 -8.28
CA GLY A 17 10.67 0.13 -9.42
C GLY A 17 9.74 -1.00 -9.85
N LYS A 18 9.44 -1.95 -8.97
CA LYS A 18 8.50 -3.06 -9.22
C LYS A 18 7.13 -2.75 -8.63
N VAL A 19 6.10 -3.27 -9.29
CA VAL A 19 4.73 -3.24 -8.80
C VAL A 19 4.49 -4.47 -7.92
N PRO A 20 4.03 -4.31 -6.66
CA PRO A 20 3.55 -5.42 -5.85
C PRO A 20 2.33 -6.10 -6.50
N GLU A 21 2.33 -7.43 -6.52
CA GLU A 21 1.17 -8.22 -6.92
C GLU A 21 0.34 -8.65 -5.69
N LEU A 22 -1.00 -8.78 -5.82
CA LEU A 22 -1.88 -9.14 -4.69
C LEU A 22 -1.52 -10.49 -4.06
N ASN A 23 -1.06 -11.44 -4.87
CA ASN A 23 -0.64 -12.78 -4.42
C ASN A 23 0.51 -12.72 -3.41
N GLU A 24 1.38 -11.71 -3.47
CA GLU A 24 2.49 -11.50 -2.54
C GLU A 24 2.01 -11.11 -1.15
N PHE A 25 0.79 -10.59 -1.05
CA PHE A 25 0.15 -10.19 0.21
C PHE A 25 -0.71 -11.29 0.81
N ASN A 26 -0.89 -12.44 0.14
CA ASN A 26 -1.86 -13.44 0.55
C ASN A 26 -1.63 -14.01 1.96
N SER A 27 -0.36 -14.07 2.40
CA SER A 27 0.05 -14.50 3.74
C SER A 27 0.33 -13.34 4.70
N LEU A 28 0.26 -12.09 4.22
CA LEU A 28 0.58 -10.87 4.98
C LEU A 28 -0.66 -10.09 5.41
N LEU A 29 -1.80 -10.40 4.80
CA LEU A 29 -3.10 -9.79 5.08
C LEU A 29 -3.94 -10.77 5.89
N GLU A 30 -4.61 -10.25 6.92
CA GLU A 30 -5.42 -11.05 7.83
C GLU A 30 -6.79 -11.40 7.22
N GLU A 31 -7.25 -10.62 6.26
CA GLU A 31 -8.56 -10.77 5.65
C GLU A 31 -8.66 -11.93 4.64
N ASP A 32 -9.74 -12.71 4.68
CA ASP A 32 -9.88 -13.91 3.84
C ASP A 32 -10.49 -13.62 2.46
N THR A 33 -11.23 -12.53 2.32
CA THR A 33 -11.90 -12.19 1.07
C THR A 33 -11.08 -11.22 0.24
N VAL A 34 -11.04 -11.42 -1.08
CA VAL A 34 -10.32 -10.52 -2.00
C VAL A 34 -10.71 -9.04 -1.81
N PRO A 35 -12.00 -8.66 -1.67
CA PRO A 35 -12.37 -7.27 -1.39
C PRO A 35 -11.82 -6.73 -0.07
N ALA A 36 -11.84 -7.53 1.00
CA ALA A 36 -11.34 -7.10 2.30
C ALA A 36 -9.81 -6.99 2.31
N LYS A 37 -9.09 -7.90 1.63
CA LYS A 37 -7.64 -7.77 1.39
C LYS A 37 -7.27 -6.46 0.70
N TRP A 38 -8.04 -6.03 -0.30
CA TRP A 38 -7.82 -4.74 -0.95
C TRP A 38 -8.08 -3.55 -0.02
N GLN A 39 -9.07 -3.64 0.87
CA GLN A 39 -9.35 -2.59 1.84
C GLN A 39 -8.24 -2.48 2.90
N GLU A 40 -7.78 -3.63 3.42
CA GLU A 40 -6.68 -3.70 4.37
C GLU A 40 -5.38 -3.14 3.76
N LEU A 41 -5.02 -3.58 2.55
CA LEU A 41 -3.87 -3.06 1.84
C LEU A 41 -3.98 -1.56 1.53
N ALA A 42 -5.18 -1.07 1.21
CA ALA A 42 -5.39 0.36 1.02
C ALA A 42 -5.12 1.14 2.31
N ALA A 43 -5.58 0.64 3.47
CA ALA A 43 -5.29 1.22 4.78
C ALA A 43 -3.79 1.38 5.03
N TYR A 44 -3.00 0.35 4.71
CA TYR A 44 -1.54 0.40 4.84
C TYR A 44 -0.90 1.43 3.93
N ILE A 45 -1.29 1.47 2.65
CA ILE A 45 -0.76 2.43 1.67
C ILE A 45 -1.10 3.87 2.07
N TYR A 46 -2.33 4.12 2.52
CA TYR A 46 -2.74 5.44 2.96
C TYR A 46 -2.01 5.90 4.22
N GLN A 47 -1.74 4.99 5.16
CA GLN A 47 -0.91 5.32 6.31
C GLN A 47 0.50 5.74 5.88
N LEU A 48 1.12 5.00 4.96
CA LEU A 48 2.43 5.34 4.40
C LEU A 48 2.41 6.70 3.67
N GLU A 49 1.34 7.02 2.95
CA GLU A 49 1.17 8.34 2.32
C GLU A 49 0.99 9.45 3.36
N LYS A 50 0.09 9.28 4.33
CA LYS A 50 -0.20 10.25 5.39
C LYS A 50 1.05 10.60 6.20
N GLU A 51 1.92 9.62 6.41
CA GLU A 51 3.18 9.79 7.13
C GLU A 51 4.35 10.24 6.23
N GLY A 52 4.07 10.45 4.94
CA GLY A 52 5.00 11.03 3.99
C GLY A 52 6.08 10.06 3.50
N TYR A 53 5.86 8.75 3.56
CA TYR A 53 6.74 7.74 2.96
C TYR A 53 6.42 7.50 1.48
N LEU A 54 5.15 7.65 1.10
CA LEU A 54 4.67 7.51 -0.28
C LEU A 54 4.02 8.78 -0.80
N LYS A 55 4.05 8.95 -2.12
CA LYS A 55 3.10 9.79 -2.87
C LYS A 55 2.20 8.88 -3.67
N VAL A 56 0.89 8.99 -3.45
CA VAL A 56 -0.09 8.12 -4.10
C VAL A 56 -1.05 8.97 -4.93
N PRO A 57 -1.01 8.87 -6.27
CA PRO A 57 -2.02 9.48 -7.11
C PRO A 57 -3.43 9.00 -6.74
N SER A 58 -4.42 9.89 -6.77
CA SER A 58 -5.82 9.50 -6.49
C SER A 58 -6.36 8.45 -7.47
N SER A 59 -5.80 8.38 -8.68
CA SER A 59 -6.09 7.36 -9.70
C SER A 59 -5.65 5.95 -9.31
N CYS A 60 -4.81 5.79 -8.29
CA CYS A 60 -4.33 4.48 -7.83
C CYS A 60 -5.40 3.67 -7.11
N PHE A 61 -6.53 4.25 -6.74
CA PHE A 61 -7.62 3.56 -6.07
C PHE A 61 -8.83 3.46 -6.99
N ALA A 62 -9.20 2.24 -7.40
CA ALA A 62 -10.45 2.00 -8.11
C ALA A 62 -11.61 1.91 -7.11
N THR A 63 -12.63 2.74 -7.32
CA THR A 63 -13.76 2.92 -6.39
C THR A 63 -14.99 2.18 -6.90
N GLY A 64 -15.59 1.31 -6.08
CA GLY A 64 -16.76 0.54 -6.50
C GLY A 64 -17.59 -0.01 -5.35
N GLY A 65 -18.64 0.73 -4.95
CA GLY A 65 -19.64 0.33 -3.96
C GLY A 65 -19.49 0.97 -2.57
N SER A 66 -20.40 0.62 -1.65
CA SER A 66 -20.66 1.18 -0.31
C SER A 66 -19.44 1.71 0.46
N LYS A 67 -19.48 2.94 0.95
CA LYS A 67 -18.33 3.66 1.55
C LYS A 67 -17.66 2.92 2.73
N HIS A 68 -16.33 2.97 2.80
CA HIS A 68 -15.52 2.55 3.95
C HIS A 68 -15.40 3.72 4.96
N PRO A 69 -15.34 3.53 6.29
CA PRO A 69 -15.31 4.65 7.23
C PRO A 69 -14.09 5.59 7.11
N VAL A 70 -12.98 5.12 6.54
CA VAL A 70 -11.76 5.91 6.30
C VAL A 70 -11.71 6.54 4.90
N TYR A 71 -12.45 5.99 3.94
CA TYR A 71 -12.42 6.42 2.54
C TYR A 71 -13.83 6.67 2.03
N ASP A 72 -14.02 7.72 1.26
CA ASP A 72 -15.32 7.99 0.63
C ASP A 72 -15.79 6.90 -0.36
N ASN A 73 -15.03 5.80 -0.56
CA ASN A 73 -15.28 4.75 -1.53
C ASN A 73 -14.80 3.34 -1.10
N ASN A 74 -15.43 2.27 -1.63
CA ASN A 74 -14.89 0.91 -1.58
C ASN A 74 -13.71 0.76 -2.54
N VAL A 75 -12.51 0.47 -2.02
CA VAL A 75 -11.37 0.07 -2.84
C VAL A 75 -11.61 -1.33 -3.37
N ARG A 76 -11.82 -1.44 -4.69
CA ARG A 76 -11.96 -2.74 -5.38
C ARG A 76 -10.65 -3.27 -5.93
N VAL A 77 -9.75 -2.36 -6.30
CA VAL A 77 -8.44 -2.64 -6.88
C VAL A 77 -7.51 -1.47 -6.52
N ILE A 78 -6.24 -1.79 -6.28
CA ILE A 78 -5.17 -0.82 -6.12
C ILE A 78 -4.24 -0.92 -7.33
N TRP A 79 -4.04 0.21 -8.02
CA TRP A 79 -3.07 0.35 -9.10
C TRP A 79 -1.82 0.99 -8.54
N PHE A 80 -0.73 0.22 -8.46
CA PHE A 80 0.55 0.75 -7.98
C PHE A 80 1.27 1.61 -9.02
N GLU A 81 0.85 1.57 -10.28
CA GLU A 81 1.40 2.41 -11.33
C GLU A 81 1.21 3.89 -10.98
N GLY A 82 2.32 4.62 -10.90
CA GLY A 82 2.34 6.04 -10.52
C GLY A 82 2.60 6.30 -9.03
N MET A 83 2.53 5.28 -8.16
CA MET A 83 2.98 5.41 -6.76
C MET A 83 4.50 5.58 -6.71
N ARG A 84 4.99 6.46 -5.82
CA ARG A 84 6.43 6.71 -5.69
C ARG A 84 6.84 6.88 -4.23
N LEU A 85 8.03 6.39 -3.89
CA LEU A 85 8.66 6.69 -2.62
C LEU A 85 9.04 8.16 -2.54
N THR A 86 8.88 8.74 -1.35
CA THR A 86 9.47 10.03 -1.02
C THR A 86 10.93 9.84 -0.59
N PRO A 87 11.72 10.92 -0.44
CA PRO A 87 13.04 10.83 0.19
C PRO A 87 13.03 10.26 1.62
N LYS A 88 11.87 10.29 2.31
CA LYS A 88 11.69 9.64 3.60
C LYS A 88 11.53 8.12 3.42
N GLY A 89 10.66 7.71 2.49
CA GLY A 89 10.45 6.30 2.12
C GLY A 89 11.72 5.59 1.65
N MET A 90 12.52 6.24 0.79
CA MET A 90 13.76 5.64 0.29
C MET A 90 14.77 5.36 1.41
N ARG A 91 15.00 6.33 2.31
CA ARG A 91 15.94 6.16 3.43
C ARG A 91 15.53 5.03 4.37
N THR A 92 14.23 4.85 4.60
CA THR A 92 13.72 3.76 5.43
C THR A 92 14.10 2.39 4.87
N VAL A 93 13.98 2.19 3.56
CA VAL A 93 14.34 0.91 2.90
C VAL A 93 15.86 0.69 2.92
N GLU A 94 16.66 1.75 2.77
CA GLU A 94 18.13 1.66 2.82
C GLU A 94 18.65 1.28 4.22
N THR A 95 17.99 1.72 5.29
CA THR A 95 18.39 1.37 6.67
C THR A 95 18.09 -0.06 7.08
N ASP A 96 17.10 -0.73 6.48
CA ASP A 96 16.78 -2.14 6.78
C ASP A 96 17.65 -3.15 6.00
N SER A 97 18.59 -2.67 5.18
CA SER A 97 19.50 -3.52 4.38
C SER A 97 20.84 -3.83 5.07
N TYR A 98 20.95 -3.64 6.39
CA TYR A 98 22.20 -3.80 7.17
C TYR A 98 22.03 -4.68 8.42
#